data_AF-A0A4U6VV14-F1
#
_entry.id   AF-A0A4U6VV14-F1
#
_cell.length_a   1.000
_cell.length_b   1.000
_cell.length_c   1.000
_cell.angle_alpha   90.00
_cell.angle_beta   90.00
_cell.angle_gamma   90.00
#
_symmetry.space_group_name_H-M   'P 1'
#
loop_
_entity.id
_entity.type
_entity.pdbx_description
1 polymer ?
#
loop_
_entity_poly.entity_id
_entity_poly.type
_entity_poly.pdbx_seq_one_letter_code
_entity_poly.pdbx_strand_id
1 'polypeptide(L)'
;MTRSVTQPRILWAEPTALLRAATLHHRRCTELSWSQTAPPVAPSRLATPHVSTQLAPGPSRRLRPTAANLQPATMLRRTLPALRSVKDGVMDAARQAAKGDAHFPSLRGHPAARVNARESAEGQARLDAAEDERRRGARPEATTVKEFQVYRWNPDSPGRRPFLQSYFVDLAACRPMVLDVLQKIKAEHDPTLTFRRSCREGICGSCSMCIDGVNTVACLKPVDTDASRATMITPLPHMFVVKDLVVDLTGFYQQYKSVEPWLKTKRPPPGGREHPQSPAQRKKLDGLYECILCACCSTACPSYWWNSEAFLGPAALLHAYRWVSDSRDDYGQERVQSLAEGWDKLYRCRMIKSCTATCPKSLDPAAAISSMKTLHQLRKA
;
A
#
# COMPACT_ATOMS: atom_id res chain seq x y z
N MET A 1 -4.92 -42.17 55.27
CA MET A 1 -4.90 -40.70 55.35
C MET A 1 -4.94 -40.12 53.94
N THR A 2 -6.15 -39.86 53.43
CA THR A 2 -6.40 -39.26 52.12
C THR A 2 -6.59 -37.75 52.31
N ARG A 3 -5.70 -36.92 51.74
CA ARG A 3 -5.84 -35.45 51.76
C ARG A 3 -6.53 -34.99 50.47
N SER A 4 -7.73 -34.43 50.64
CA SER A 4 -8.49 -33.72 49.61
C SER A 4 -7.81 -32.38 49.26
N VAL A 5 -7.66 -32.09 47.97
CA VAL A 5 -7.22 -30.79 47.47
C VAL A 5 -8.46 -29.96 47.12
N THR A 6 -8.69 -28.86 47.84
CA THR A 6 -9.71 -27.84 47.55
C THR A 6 -9.16 -26.80 46.55
N GLN A 7 -9.86 -26.58 45.43
CA GLN A 7 -9.59 -25.48 44.49
C GLN A 7 -10.21 -24.15 45.00
N PRO A 8 -9.60 -22.98 44.71
CA PRO A 8 -10.20 -21.69 45.05
C PRO A 8 -11.24 -21.24 44.01
N ARG A 9 -12.38 -20.72 44.49
CA ARG A 9 -13.44 -20.08 43.70
C ARG A 9 -12.96 -18.71 43.17
N ILE A 10 -13.10 -18.50 41.86
CA ILE A 10 -12.95 -17.20 41.20
C ILE A 10 -14.28 -16.44 41.33
N LEU A 11 -14.26 -15.27 41.96
CA LEU A 11 -15.37 -14.33 42.05
C LEU A 11 -15.47 -13.53 40.74
N TRP A 12 -16.59 -13.65 40.04
CA TRP A 12 -16.94 -12.81 38.89
C TRP A 12 -17.55 -11.49 39.38
N ALA A 13 -17.01 -10.36 38.93
CA ALA A 13 -17.63 -9.05 39.12
C ALA A 13 -18.75 -8.82 38.08
N GLU A 14 -19.86 -8.23 38.51
CA GLU A 14 -21.08 -8.05 37.70
C GLU A 14 -20.93 -7.04 36.53
N PRO A 15 -21.72 -7.19 35.44
CA PRO A 15 -21.54 -6.44 34.18
C PRO A 15 -22.05 -4.98 34.18
N THR A 16 -22.61 -4.49 35.27
CA THR A 16 -23.37 -3.21 35.31
C THR A 16 -22.50 -1.97 35.48
N ALA A 17 -21.25 -2.10 35.95
CA ALA A 17 -20.36 -0.95 36.20
C ALA A 17 -19.71 -0.39 34.91
N LEU A 18 -19.44 -1.23 33.90
CA LEU A 18 -18.78 -0.82 32.65
C LEU A 18 -19.71 -0.04 31.70
N LEU A 19 -21.02 -0.28 31.73
CA LEU A 19 -21.98 0.44 30.88
C LEU A 19 -22.23 1.89 31.30
N ARG A 20 -22.05 2.24 32.58
CA ARG A 20 -22.21 3.62 33.08
C ARG A 20 -21.03 4.53 32.74
N ALA A 21 -19.82 3.97 32.60
CA ALA A 21 -18.64 4.74 32.21
C ALA A 21 -18.65 5.13 30.71
N ALA A 22 -19.17 4.25 29.84
CA ALA A 22 -19.23 4.50 28.40
C ALA A 22 -20.25 5.59 28.00
N THR A 23 -21.37 5.69 28.73
CA THR A 23 -22.44 6.67 28.45
C THR A 23 -22.07 8.10 28.86
N LEU A 24 -21.22 8.27 29.89
CA LEU A 24 -20.72 9.59 30.32
C LEU A 24 -19.63 10.15 29.39
N HIS A 25 -18.84 9.30 28.73
CA HIS A 25 -17.81 9.76 27.80
C HIS A 25 -18.40 10.22 26.45
N HIS A 26 -19.50 9.59 26.01
CA HIS A 26 -20.14 9.94 24.74
C HIS A 26 -20.82 11.33 24.78
N ARG A 27 -21.35 11.77 25.92
CA ARG A 27 -21.98 13.11 26.06
C ARG A 27 -20.99 14.27 26.03
N ARG A 28 -19.74 14.07 26.49
CA ARG A 28 -18.71 15.13 26.46
C ARG A 28 -18.10 15.38 25.08
N CYS A 29 -18.17 14.41 24.17
CA CYS A 29 -17.63 14.57 22.81
C CYS A 29 -18.62 15.24 21.84
N THR A 30 -19.93 15.23 22.13
CA THR A 30 -20.96 15.82 21.27
C THR A 30 -21.19 17.32 21.50
N GLU A 31 -20.73 17.89 22.60
CA GLU A 31 -20.88 19.33 22.90
C GLU A 31 -19.70 20.21 22.42
N LEU A 32 -18.62 19.61 21.91
CA LEU A 32 -17.41 20.33 21.47
C LEU A 32 -17.30 20.52 19.95
N SER A 33 -18.34 20.20 19.16
CA SER A 33 -18.28 20.24 17.69
C SER A 33 -19.07 21.37 17.01
N TRP A 34 -19.65 22.31 17.76
CA TRP A 34 -20.40 23.43 17.19
C TRP A 34 -20.10 24.75 17.90
N SER A 35 -18.98 25.40 17.56
CA SER A 35 -18.80 26.87 17.65
C SER A 35 -17.40 27.30 17.22
N GLN A 36 -17.09 27.29 15.92
CA GLN A 36 -16.02 28.16 15.38
C GLN A 36 -16.42 28.68 14.00
N THR A 37 -17.16 29.79 14.00
CA THR A 37 -17.25 30.73 12.88
C THR A 37 -15.92 31.48 12.76
N ALA A 38 -15.20 31.31 11.65
CA ALA A 38 -14.00 32.08 11.35
C ALA A 38 -14.36 33.46 10.73
N PRO A 39 -13.66 34.56 11.08
CA PRO A 39 -13.87 35.87 10.45
C PRO A 39 -13.18 35.94 9.07
N PRO A 40 -13.63 36.83 8.16
CA PRO A 40 -13.11 36.91 6.80
C PRO A 40 -11.72 37.57 6.76
N VAL A 41 -10.80 36.97 6.00
CA VAL A 41 -9.45 37.50 5.73
C VAL A 41 -9.47 38.31 4.43
N ALA A 42 -8.98 39.56 4.49
CA ALA A 42 -8.88 40.48 3.36
C ALA A 42 -7.78 40.06 2.35
N PRO A 43 -7.93 40.37 1.04
CA PRO A 43 -6.96 39.99 0.03
C PRO A 43 -5.74 40.93 0.02
N SER A 44 -4.55 40.38 0.25
CA SER A 44 -3.28 41.07 0.06
C SER A 44 -2.88 41.08 -1.43
N ARG A 45 -2.60 42.28 -1.94
CA ARG A 45 -2.11 42.54 -3.29
C ARG A 45 -0.64 42.11 -3.40
N LEU A 46 -0.32 41.24 -4.36
CA LEU A 46 1.05 40.98 -4.78
C LEU A 46 1.30 41.69 -6.12
N ALA A 47 2.25 42.62 -6.08
CA ALA A 47 2.69 43.45 -7.18
C ALA A 47 3.63 42.68 -8.12
N THR A 48 3.37 42.79 -9.43
CA THR A 48 4.27 42.38 -10.52
C THR A 48 5.33 43.46 -10.76
N PRO A 49 6.63 43.13 -10.86
CA PRO A 49 7.63 44.10 -11.29
C PRO A 49 7.63 44.22 -12.82
N HIS A 50 7.30 45.43 -13.30
CA HIS A 50 7.59 45.90 -14.65
C HIS A 50 9.07 46.27 -14.75
N VAL A 51 9.78 45.73 -15.75
CA VAL A 51 11.03 46.30 -16.24
C VAL A 51 10.74 46.90 -17.62
N SER A 52 11.00 48.19 -17.72
CA SER A 52 10.83 49.04 -18.91
C SER A 52 12.14 49.10 -19.68
N THR A 53 12.10 48.84 -20.98
CA THR A 53 13.14 49.32 -21.91
C THR A 53 12.46 49.98 -23.10
N GLN A 54 12.75 51.28 -23.21
CA GLN A 54 12.31 52.21 -24.23
C GLN A 54 12.97 51.90 -25.58
N LEU A 55 12.21 52.00 -26.68
CA LEU A 55 12.74 52.28 -28.02
C LEU A 55 11.74 53.16 -28.79
N ALA A 56 12.24 54.29 -29.29
CA ALA A 56 11.52 55.36 -29.99
C ALA A 56 11.22 55.03 -31.48
N PRO A 57 10.30 55.75 -32.15
CA PRO A 57 9.78 55.37 -33.47
C PRO A 57 10.32 56.18 -34.67
N GLY A 58 10.28 55.57 -35.86
CA GLY A 58 10.22 56.25 -37.17
C GLY A 58 10.96 55.50 -38.31
N PRO A 59 10.69 55.78 -39.60
CA PRO A 59 9.42 56.06 -40.26
C PRO A 59 9.11 55.07 -41.41
N SER A 60 7.86 55.08 -41.86
CA SER A 60 7.30 54.29 -42.97
C SER A 60 7.88 54.64 -44.35
N ARG A 61 8.11 53.62 -45.19
CA ARG A 61 8.20 53.79 -46.66
C ARG A 61 7.38 52.72 -47.39
N ARG A 62 6.43 53.19 -48.20
CA ARG A 62 5.60 52.39 -49.12
C ARG A 62 6.44 51.93 -50.31
N LEU A 63 6.22 50.70 -50.79
CA LEU A 63 6.35 50.37 -52.21
C LEU A 63 5.24 49.39 -52.63
N ARG A 64 4.71 49.65 -53.83
CA ARG A 64 3.55 49.07 -54.49
C ARG A 64 3.87 47.73 -55.19
N PRO A 65 2.84 46.97 -55.62
CA PRO A 65 2.95 45.56 -55.99
C PRO A 65 3.28 45.35 -57.47
N THR A 66 3.85 44.19 -57.80
CA THR A 66 3.83 43.63 -59.16
C THR A 66 3.18 42.26 -59.13
N ALA A 67 2.24 42.09 -60.05
CA ALA A 67 1.41 40.91 -60.23
C ALA A 67 2.15 39.82 -61.03
N ALA A 68 1.92 38.56 -60.68
CA ALA A 68 1.88 37.47 -61.64
C ALA A 68 1.02 36.33 -61.09
N ASN A 69 0.02 35.96 -61.87
CA ASN A 69 -0.91 34.84 -61.69
C ASN A 69 -0.21 33.50 -61.44
N LEU A 70 -0.78 32.67 -60.57
CA LEU A 70 -1.35 31.35 -60.94
C LEU A 70 -2.10 30.72 -59.74
N GLN A 71 -3.21 30.10 -60.07
CA GLN A 71 -4.23 29.49 -59.20
C GLN A 71 -3.83 28.08 -58.69
N PRO A 72 -4.63 27.45 -57.80
CA PRO A 72 -4.17 26.74 -56.60
C PRO A 72 -4.13 25.21 -56.76
N ALA A 73 -3.92 24.54 -55.62
CA ALA A 73 -4.13 23.11 -55.37
C ALA A 73 -2.93 22.21 -55.63
N THR A 74 -1.92 22.32 -54.77
CA THR A 74 -1.13 21.19 -54.28
C THR A 74 -0.32 21.71 -53.11
N MET A 75 -0.13 20.91 -52.05
CA MET A 75 0.53 21.28 -50.78
C MET A 75 -0.40 21.75 -49.65
N LEU A 76 -1.34 20.89 -49.24
CA LEU A 76 -1.85 20.91 -47.86
C LEU A 76 -2.17 19.47 -47.41
N ARG A 77 -1.16 18.59 -47.50
CA ARG A 77 -1.17 17.27 -46.86
C ARG A 77 0.27 16.86 -46.56
N ARG A 78 0.88 17.47 -45.54
CA ARG A 78 2.02 16.91 -44.81
C ARG A 78 2.44 17.86 -43.71
N THR A 79 1.79 17.74 -42.55
CA THR A 79 2.32 17.96 -41.18
C THR A 79 1.18 18.05 -40.17
N LEU A 80 0.37 16.99 -40.07
CA LEU A 80 -0.36 16.70 -38.84
C LEU A 80 0.02 15.27 -38.48
N PRO A 81 0.64 15.00 -37.31
CA PRO A 81 0.82 13.64 -36.86
C PRO A 81 -0.57 13.01 -36.78
N ALA A 82 -0.76 11.88 -37.45
CA ALA A 82 -2.01 11.15 -37.37
C ALA A 82 -2.33 10.89 -35.90
N LEU A 83 -3.49 11.36 -35.44
CA LEU A 83 -4.01 10.99 -34.13
C LEU A 83 -4.16 9.48 -34.14
N ARG A 84 -3.22 8.78 -33.48
CA ARG A 84 -3.29 7.35 -33.30
C ARG A 84 -4.61 7.05 -32.59
N SER A 85 -5.38 6.12 -33.14
CA SER A 85 -6.60 5.67 -32.48
C SER A 85 -6.21 5.07 -31.13
N VAL A 86 -7.05 5.25 -30.11
CA VAL A 86 -6.90 4.54 -28.82
C VAL A 86 -6.74 3.03 -29.06
N LYS A 87 -7.40 2.51 -30.10
CA LYS A 87 -7.30 1.12 -30.57
C LYS A 87 -5.89 0.71 -31.03
N ASP A 88 -5.18 1.61 -31.72
CA ASP A 88 -3.80 1.37 -32.17
C ASP A 88 -2.83 1.39 -30.99
N GLY A 89 -3.07 2.25 -30.00
CA GLY A 89 -2.31 2.29 -28.75
C GLY A 89 -2.49 1.03 -27.88
N VAL A 90 -3.72 0.49 -27.82
CA VAL A 90 -4.05 -0.74 -27.08
C VAL A 90 -3.46 -1.98 -27.77
N MET A 91 -3.55 -2.07 -29.09
CA MET A 91 -2.95 -3.17 -29.86
C MET A 91 -1.40 -3.14 -29.81
N ASP A 92 -0.80 -1.95 -29.85
CA ASP A 92 0.64 -1.79 -29.63
C ASP A 92 1.02 -2.18 -28.20
N ALA A 93 0.23 -1.80 -27.19
CA ALA A 93 0.46 -2.19 -25.80
C ALA A 93 0.36 -3.72 -25.58
N ALA A 94 -0.61 -4.39 -26.21
CA ALA A 94 -0.76 -5.84 -26.17
C ALA A 94 0.39 -6.57 -26.87
N ARG A 95 0.84 -6.09 -28.05
CA ARG A 95 2.04 -6.61 -28.74
C ARG A 95 3.34 -6.33 -27.99
N GLN A 96 3.39 -5.26 -27.20
CA GLN A 96 4.56 -4.86 -26.42
C GLN A 96 4.63 -5.54 -25.06
N ALA A 97 3.50 -5.84 -24.42
CA ALA A 97 3.42 -6.65 -23.19
C ALA A 97 4.05 -8.04 -23.39
N ALA A 98 3.91 -8.61 -24.60
CA ALA A 98 4.53 -9.87 -24.99
C ALA A 98 6.08 -9.84 -25.09
N LYS A 99 6.73 -8.66 -25.10
CA LYS A 99 8.19 -8.54 -25.32
C LYS A 99 9.06 -8.56 -24.06
N GLY A 100 8.48 -8.77 -22.87
CA GLY A 100 9.23 -8.95 -21.62
C GLY A 100 9.97 -7.70 -21.13
N ASP A 101 10.29 -7.69 -19.83
CA ASP A 101 11.22 -6.89 -19.01
C ASP A 101 11.67 -5.46 -19.39
N ALA A 102 11.82 -5.09 -20.66
CA ALA A 102 12.24 -3.77 -21.15
C ALA A 102 11.13 -2.68 -21.09
N HIS A 103 9.87 -3.04 -20.83
CA HIS A 103 8.73 -2.13 -20.98
C HIS A 103 8.46 -1.18 -19.80
N PHE A 104 9.00 -1.44 -18.61
CA PHE A 104 8.81 -0.57 -17.43
C PHE A 104 10.13 0.00 -16.90
N PRO A 105 10.77 0.96 -17.60
CA PRO A 105 12.04 1.55 -17.16
C PRO A 105 11.98 2.14 -15.75
N SER A 106 10.83 2.71 -15.37
CA SER A 106 10.56 3.27 -14.05
C SER A 106 10.49 2.23 -12.93
N LEU A 107 10.30 0.94 -13.26
CA LEU A 107 10.22 -0.16 -12.29
C LEU A 107 11.54 -0.94 -12.17
N ARG A 108 12.64 -0.42 -12.70
CA ARG A 108 13.98 -1.02 -12.57
C ARG A 108 14.30 -1.20 -11.08
N GLY A 109 14.73 -2.41 -10.70
CA GLY A 109 15.02 -2.76 -9.30
C GLY A 109 13.81 -3.17 -8.45
N HIS A 110 12.60 -3.20 -9.03
CA HIS A 110 11.37 -3.59 -8.33
C HIS A 110 10.73 -4.83 -8.98
N PRO A 111 11.24 -6.05 -8.71
CA PRO A 111 10.81 -7.26 -9.41
C PRO A 111 9.30 -7.55 -9.24
N ALA A 112 8.74 -7.43 -8.03
CA ALA A 112 7.31 -7.66 -7.82
C ALA A 112 6.43 -6.65 -8.58
N ALA A 113 6.85 -5.37 -8.63
CA ALA A 113 6.11 -4.35 -9.37
C ALA A 113 6.11 -4.64 -10.88
N ARG A 114 7.22 -5.15 -11.43
CA ARG A 114 7.31 -5.54 -12.84
C ARG A 114 6.40 -6.72 -13.18
N VAL A 115 6.37 -7.74 -12.31
CA VAL A 115 5.46 -8.88 -12.47
C VAL A 115 4.01 -8.40 -12.47
N ASN A 116 3.61 -7.61 -11.47
CA ASN A 116 2.24 -7.11 -11.39
C ASN A 116 1.86 -6.21 -12.58
N ALA A 117 2.78 -5.34 -13.03
CA ALA A 117 2.54 -4.48 -14.18
C ALA A 117 2.37 -5.29 -15.46
N ARG A 118 3.16 -6.36 -15.64
CA ARG A 118 3.05 -7.30 -16.75
C ARG A 118 1.72 -8.06 -16.70
N GLU A 119 1.39 -8.69 -15.58
CA GLU A 119 0.13 -9.42 -15.38
C GLU A 119 -1.08 -8.52 -15.66
N SER A 120 -1.06 -7.29 -15.16
CA SER A 120 -2.12 -6.31 -15.40
C SER A 120 -2.26 -5.93 -16.88
N ALA A 121 -1.14 -5.72 -17.59
CA ALA A 121 -1.16 -5.36 -19.00
C ALA A 121 -1.64 -6.52 -19.88
N GLU A 122 -1.15 -7.73 -19.61
CA GLU A 122 -1.58 -8.96 -20.31
C GLU A 122 -3.05 -9.25 -20.05
N GLY A 123 -3.52 -9.09 -18.81
CA GLY A 123 -4.92 -9.27 -18.44
C GLY A 123 -5.84 -8.27 -19.14
N GLN A 124 -5.49 -6.98 -19.14
CA GLN A 124 -6.28 -5.96 -19.82
C GLN A 124 -6.38 -6.21 -21.33
N ALA A 125 -5.26 -6.58 -21.97
CA ALA A 125 -5.26 -6.90 -23.39
C ALA A 125 -6.23 -8.06 -23.74
N ARG A 126 -6.35 -9.07 -22.87
CA ARG A 126 -7.32 -10.18 -23.05
C ARG A 126 -8.76 -9.70 -22.93
N LEU A 127 -9.04 -8.84 -21.95
CA LEU A 127 -10.38 -8.29 -21.75
C LEU A 127 -10.81 -7.39 -22.91
N ASP A 128 -9.90 -6.54 -23.40
CA ASP A 128 -10.14 -5.66 -24.55
C ASP A 128 -10.44 -6.48 -25.82
N ALA A 129 -9.71 -7.59 -26.03
CA ALA A 129 -9.97 -8.49 -27.15
C ALA A 129 -11.37 -9.14 -27.07
N ALA A 130 -11.76 -9.63 -25.89
CA ALA A 130 -13.08 -10.21 -25.66
C ALA A 130 -14.21 -9.17 -25.83
N GLU A 131 -13.98 -7.91 -25.47
CA GLU A 131 -14.94 -6.83 -25.73
C GLU A 131 -15.05 -6.49 -27.22
N ASP A 132 -13.93 -6.47 -27.94
CA ASP A 132 -13.89 -6.25 -29.40
C ASP A 132 -14.66 -7.35 -30.15
N GLU A 133 -14.56 -8.62 -29.73
CA GLU A 133 -15.34 -9.73 -30.27
C GLU A 133 -16.85 -9.54 -30.04
N ARG A 134 -17.24 -9.16 -28.82
CA ARG A 134 -18.65 -8.84 -28.49
C ARG A 134 -19.20 -7.72 -29.35
N ARG A 135 -18.42 -6.65 -29.55
CA ARG A 135 -18.82 -5.51 -30.39
C ARG A 135 -19.02 -5.90 -31.86
N ARG A 136 -18.33 -6.94 -32.34
CA ARG A 136 -18.50 -7.50 -33.69
C ARG A 136 -19.67 -8.48 -33.80
N GLY A 137 -20.45 -8.67 -32.72
CA GLY A 137 -21.56 -9.62 -32.68
C GLY A 137 -21.13 -11.08 -32.53
N ALA A 138 -19.84 -11.35 -32.26
CA ALA A 138 -19.36 -12.67 -31.96
C ALA A 138 -19.59 -13.02 -30.48
N ARG A 139 -19.75 -14.31 -30.19
CA ARG A 139 -19.75 -14.82 -28.81
C ARG A 139 -18.29 -15.00 -28.38
N PRO A 140 -17.80 -14.25 -27.39
CA PRO A 140 -16.41 -14.36 -26.97
C PRO A 140 -16.14 -15.74 -26.37
N GLU A 141 -14.94 -16.26 -26.61
CA GLU A 141 -14.51 -17.57 -26.10
C GLU A 141 -14.38 -17.55 -24.57
N ALA A 142 -14.01 -16.39 -23.99
CA ALA A 142 -13.88 -16.18 -22.56
C ALA A 142 -14.99 -15.27 -22.00
N THR A 143 -15.57 -15.65 -20.85
CA THR A 143 -16.44 -14.74 -20.09
C THR A 143 -15.59 -13.65 -19.41
N THR A 144 -16.10 -12.43 -19.37
CA THR A 144 -15.47 -11.33 -18.62
C THR A 144 -16.08 -11.16 -17.24
N VAL A 145 -17.15 -11.88 -16.90
CA VAL A 145 -17.72 -11.89 -15.56
C VAL A 145 -16.98 -12.90 -14.70
N LYS A 146 -16.37 -12.43 -13.61
CA LYS A 146 -15.62 -13.27 -12.66
C LYS A 146 -16.25 -13.25 -11.27
N GLU A 147 -16.21 -14.38 -10.60
CA GLU A 147 -16.63 -14.52 -9.19
C GLU A 147 -15.52 -14.05 -8.22
N PHE A 148 -15.93 -13.27 -7.23
CA PHE A 148 -15.12 -12.87 -6.08
C PHE A 148 -15.79 -13.32 -4.79
N GLN A 149 -15.12 -14.18 -4.03
CA GLN A 149 -15.58 -14.67 -2.74
C GLN A 149 -14.95 -13.83 -1.64
N VAL A 150 -15.74 -12.96 -1.02
CA VAL A 150 -15.26 -11.99 -0.05
C VAL A 150 -15.71 -12.37 1.36
N TYR A 151 -14.78 -12.39 2.30
CA TYR A 151 -15.07 -12.59 3.72
C TYR A 151 -15.98 -11.49 4.26
N ARG A 152 -17.06 -11.88 4.94
CA ARG A 152 -18.05 -11.00 5.56
C ARG A 152 -18.19 -11.31 7.05
N TRP A 153 -18.20 -10.25 7.85
CA TRP A 153 -18.61 -10.31 9.25
C TRP A 153 -19.01 -8.91 9.74
N ASN A 154 -20.10 -8.83 10.51
CA ASN A 154 -20.63 -7.55 11.00
C ASN A 154 -20.73 -7.55 12.55
N PRO A 155 -20.02 -6.64 13.25
CA PRO A 155 -20.08 -6.55 14.72
C PRO A 155 -21.47 -6.19 15.25
N ASP A 156 -22.31 -5.51 14.44
CA ASP A 156 -23.69 -5.16 14.81
C ASP A 156 -24.64 -6.37 14.82
N SER A 157 -24.15 -7.54 14.39
CA SER A 157 -24.90 -8.80 14.38
C SER A 157 -24.01 -9.94 14.90
N PRO A 158 -23.58 -9.90 16.17
CA PRO A 158 -22.52 -10.77 16.69
C PRO A 158 -22.88 -12.26 16.68
N GLY A 159 -24.18 -12.60 16.66
CA GLY A 159 -24.66 -13.98 16.54
C GLY A 159 -24.46 -14.60 15.15
N ARG A 160 -24.19 -13.79 14.10
CA ARG A 160 -23.87 -14.31 12.77
C ARG A 160 -22.41 -14.69 12.69
N ARG A 161 -22.17 -15.95 12.33
CA ARG A 161 -20.82 -16.45 12.04
C ARG A 161 -20.27 -15.78 10.77
N PRO A 162 -18.94 -15.62 10.66
CA PRO A 162 -18.33 -15.19 9.40
C PRO A 162 -18.66 -16.13 8.25
N PHE A 163 -18.78 -15.57 7.04
CA PHE A 163 -19.09 -16.33 5.83
C PHE A 163 -18.39 -15.71 4.62
N LEU A 164 -18.31 -16.47 3.53
CA LEU A 164 -17.88 -15.96 2.23
C LEU A 164 -19.12 -15.57 1.42
N GLN A 165 -19.10 -14.36 0.86
CA GLN A 165 -20.13 -13.89 -0.05
C GLN A 165 -19.57 -13.77 -1.46
N SER A 166 -20.25 -14.39 -2.42
CA SER A 166 -19.89 -14.31 -3.82
C SER A 166 -20.44 -13.04 -4.47
N TYR A 167 -19.59 -12.36 -5.23
CA TYR A 167 -19.94 -11.24 -6.10
C TYR A 167 -19.45 -11.52 -7.51
N PHE A 168 -20.30 -11.30 -8.52
CA PHE A 168 -19.96 -11.54 -9.92
C PHE A 168 -19.71 -10.20 -10.60
N VAL A 169 -18.48 -9.90 -10.98
CA VAL A 169 -18.08 -8.60 -11.51
C VAL A 169 -17.62 -8.73 -12.96
N ASP A 170 -18.17 -7.90 -13.85
CA ASP A 170 -17.66 -7.79 -15.22
C ASP A 170 -16.32 -7.04 -15.23
N LEU A 171 -15.26 -7.79 -15.52
CA LEU A 171 -13.89 -7.31 -15.60
C LEU A 171 -13.65 -6.35 -16.77
N ALA A 172 -14.42 -6.45 -17.85
CA ALA A 172 -14.30 -5.51 -18.97
C ALA A 172 -14.75 -4.09 -18.57
N ALA A 173 -15.71 -4.00 -17.64
CA ALA A 173 -16.20 -2.75 -17.06
C ALA A 173 -15.52 -2.39 -15.73
N CYS A 174 -14.36 -2.97 -15.43
CA CYS A 174 -13.62 -2.75 -14.19
C CYS A 174 -12.15 -2.44 -14.49
N ARG A 175 -11.54 -1.60 -13.64
CA ARG A 175 -10.09 -1.36 -13.70
C ARG A 175 -9.33 -2.60 -13.19
N PRO A 176 -8.01 -2.76 -13.50
CA PRO A 176 -7.36 -4.06 -13.46
C PRO A 176 -6.90 -4.54 -12.08
N MET A 177 -7.04 -3.73 -11.01
CA MET A 177 -6.55 -4.11 -9.68
C MET A 177 -7.68 -4.65 -8.80
N VAL A 178 -7.37 -5.54 -7.86
CA VAL A 178 -8.37 -6.09 -6.93
C VAL A 178 -9.03 -5.00 -6.08
N LEU A 179 -8.34 -3.91 -5.75
CA LEU A 179 -8.96 -2.75 -5.09
C LEU A 179 -10.07 -2.11 -5.94
N ASP A 180 -9.97 -2.17 -7.26
CA ASP A 180 -11.00 -1.63 -8.15
C ASP A 180 -12.25 -2.46 -8.14
N VAL A 181 -12.08 -3.79 -8.12
CA VAL A 181 -13.18 -4.73 -7.93
C VAL A 181 -13.90 -4.48 -6.61
N LEU A 182 -13.16 -4.34 -5.50
CA LEU A 182 -13.75 -4.07 -4.18
C LEU A 182 -14.52 -2.74 -4.15
N GLN A 183 -13.99 -1.70 -4.81
CA GLN A 183 -14.68 -0.42 -4.93
C GLN A 183 -15.94 -0.51 -5.79
N LYS A 184 -15.89 -1.26 -6.90
CA LYS A 184 -17.04 -1.50 -7.79
C LYS A 184 -18.14 -2.29 -7.07
N ILE A 185 -17.78 -3.37 -6.38
CA ILE A 185 -18.72 -4.13 -5.53
C ILE A 185 -19.37 -3.19 -4.51
N LYS A 186 -18.59 -2.37 -3.81
CA LYS A 186 -19.14 -1.45 -2.82
C LYS A 186 -20.07 -0.39 -3.42
N ALA A 187 -19.73 0.15 -4.60
CA ALA A 187 -20.47 1.23 -5.23
C ALA A 187 -21.78 0.75 -5.88
N GLU A 188 -21.74 -0.43 -6.52
CA GLU A 188 -22.79 -0.86 -7.42
C GLU A 188 -23.58 -2.08 -6.92
N HIS A 189 -22.99 -2.93 -6.06
CA HIS A 189 -23.60 -4.21 -5.65
C HIS A 189 -24.01 -4.22 -4.17
N ASP A 190 -23.09 -3.83 -3.29
CA ASP A 190 -23.28 -3.92 -1.84
C ASP A 190 -22.53 -2.82 -1.08
N PRO A 191 -23.22 -1.71 -0.75
CA PRO A 191 -22.60 -0.59 -0.02
C PRO A 191 -22.21 -0.95 1.42
N THR A 192 -22.63 -2.10 1.95
CA THR A 192 -22.26 -2.54 3.32
C THR A 192 -20.85 -3.13 3.40
N LEU A 193 -20.27 -3.55 2.26
CA LEU A 193 -18.91 -4.09 2.21
C LEU A 193 -17.89 -3.07 2.75
N THR A 194 -17.11 -3.48 3.75
CA THR A 194 -16.18 -2.59 4.46
C THR A 194 -14.73 -3.06 4.32
N PHE A 195 -13.84 -2.13 3.93
CA PHE A 195 -12.39 -2.35 3.83
C PHE A 195 -11.64 -1.01 3.93
N ARG A 196 -10.35 -1.06 4.30
CA ARG A 196 -9.49 0.13 4.35
C ARG A 196 -8.83 0.40 3.00
N ARG A 197 -8.79 1.67 2.59
CA ARG A 197 -8.09 2.14 1.38
C ARG A 197 -7.79 3.65 1.47
N SER A 198 -6.70 4.07 0.83
CA SER A 198 -6.32 5.48 0.73
C SER A 198 -5.56 5.79 -0.58
N CYS A 199 -4.25 5.53 -0.65
CA CYS A 199 -3.38 6.05 -1.72
C CYS A 199 -3.54 5.46 -3.12
N ARG A 200 -4.20 4.30 -3.28
CA ARG A 200 -4.39 3.56 -4.56
C ARG A 200 -3.13 3.24 -5.39
N GLU A 201 -1.93 3.42 -4.85
CA GLU A 201 -0.64 3.22 -5.56
C GLU A 201 0.40 2.45 -4.73
N GLY A 202 -0.03 1.82 -3.63
CA GLY A 202 0.80 0.91 -2.84
C GLY A 202 1.87 1.58 -1.97
N ILE A 203 1.66 2.84 -1.56
CA ILE A 203 2.58 3.56 -0.66
C ILE A 203 2.07 3.68 0.79
N CYS A 204 0.76 3.75 1.03
CA CYS A 204 0.20 3.93 2.38
C CYS A 204 0.01 2.64 3.20
N GLY A 205 0.03 1.47 2.54
CA GLY A 205 -0.18 0.18 3.20
C GLY A 205 -1.62 -0.15 3.65
N SER A 206 -2.59 0.77 3.53
CA SER A 206 -3.91 0.60 4.17
C SER A 206 -4.78 -0.55 3.64
N CYS A 207 -4.64 -0.93 2.37
CA CYS A 207 -5.47 -1.97 1.73
C CYS A 207 -4.80 -3.35 1.76
N SER A 208 -4.06 -3.64 2.83
CA SER A 208 -3.46 -4.95 3.05
C SER A 208 -4.53 -5.97 3.43
N MET A 209 -4.51 -7.11 2.74
CA MET A 209 -5.44 -8.22 2.91
C MET A 209 -4.86 -9.49 2.31
N CYS A 210 -5.55 -10.62 2.47
CA CYS A 210 -5.16 -11.90 1.88
C CYS A 210 -5.99 -12.15 0.61
N ILE A 211 -5.33 -12.25 -0.54
CA ILE A 211 -5.95 -12.47 -1.85
C ILE A 211 -5.38 -13.78 -2.39
N ASP A 212 -6.26 -14.76 -2.65
CA ASP A 212 -5.90 -16.11 -3.10
C ASP A 212 -4.83 -16.77 -2.22
N GLY A 213 -4.94 -16.57 -0.90
CA GLY A 213 -4.03 -17.13 0.10
C GLY A 213 -2.73 -16.36 0.30
N VAL A 214 -2.49 -15.27 -0.44
CA VAL A 214 -1.27 -14.46 -0.34
C VAL A 214 -1.57 -13.08 0.23
N ASN A 215 -0.82 -12.66 1.25
CA ASN A 215 -0.94 -11.32 1.80
C ASN A 215 -0.33 -10.30 0.84
N THR A 216 -1.09 -9.31 0.44
CA THR A 216 -0.64 -8.23 -0.45
C THR A 216 -1.46 -6.97 -0.21
N VAL A 217 -1.16 -5.91 -0.95
CA VAL A 217 -2.00 -4.71 -0.99
C VAL A 217 -2.90 -4.78 -2.23
N ALA A 218 -4.22 -4.69 -2.03
CA ALA A 218 -5.20 -4.87 -3.09
C ALA A 218 -5.02 -3.88 -4.27
N CYS A 219 -4.46 -2.70 -4.00
CA CYS A 219 -4.20 -1.68 -5.03
C CYS A 219 -3.04 -2.00 -5.98
N LEU A 220 -2.18 -2.97 -5.64
CA LEU A 220 -1.09 -3.41 -6.50
C LEU A 220 -1.27 -4.84 -7.00
N LYS A 221 -2.32 -5.56 -6.56
CA LYS A 221 -2.59 -6.93 -7.00
C LYS A 221 -3.46 -6.87 -8.26
N PRO A 222 -2.95 -7.27 -9.43
CA PRO A 222 -3.76 -7.41 -10.61
C PRO A 222 -4.84 -8.48 -10.39
N VAL A 223 -6.00 -8.26 -10.98
CA VAL A 223 -7.06 -9.26 -11.04
C VAL A 223 -6.61 -10.38 -11.97
N ASP A 224 -6.74 -11.62 -11.50
CA ASP A 224 -6.61 -12.78 -12.37
C ASP A 224 -7.81 -12.82 -13.33
N THR A 225 -7.55 -12.66 -14.63
CA THR A 225 -8.61 -12.62 -15.65
C THR A 225 -9.19 -13.99 -15.99
N ASP A 226 -8.64 -15.09 -15.46
CA ASP A 226 -9.25 -16.42 -15.60
C ASP A 226 -10.56 -16.50 -14.82
N ALA A 227 -11.68 -16.33 -15.52
CA ALA A 227 -13.00 -16.34 -14.91
C ALA A 227 -13.50 -17.75 -14.52
N SER A 228 -12.77 -18.82 -14.86
CA SER A 228 -13.12 -20.18 -14.43
C SER A 228 -12.89 -20.42 -12.93
N ARG A 229 -12.09 -19.56 -12.29
CA ARG A 229 -11.74 -19.64 -10.88
C ARG A 229 -12.19 -18.40 -10.13
N ALA A 230 -12.90 -18.62 -9.02
CA ALA A 230 -13.23 -17.55 -8.09
C ALA A 230 -11.96 -17.01 -7.41
N THR A 231 -11.86 -15.69 -7.27
CA THR A 231 -10.83 -15.06 -6.44
C THR A 231 -11.32 -14.92 -5.01
N MET A 232 -10.58 -15.46 -4.05
CA MET A 232 -10.94 -15.41 -2.64
C MET A 232 -10.23 -14.24 -1.95
N ILE A 233 -10.99 -13.39 -1.26
CA ILE A 233 -10.50 -12.20 -0.56
C ILE A 233 -10.88 -12.31 0.92
N THR A 234 -9.87 -12.40 1.78
CA THR A 234 -10.03 -12.51 3.24
C THR A 234 -9.21 -11.44 3.96
N PRO A 235 -9.51 -11.14 5.24
CA PRO A 235 -8.73 -10.19 6.02
C PRO A 235 -7.30 -10.70 6.22
N LEU A 236 -6.41 -9.87 6.79
CA LEU A 236 -5.08 -10.35 7.15
C LEU A 236 -5.18 -11.54 8.13
N PRO A 237 -4.43 -12.63 7.90
CA PRO A 237 -4.57 -13.86 8.69
C PRO A 237 -4.24 -13.67 10.17
N HIS A 238 -4.95 -14.40 11.03
CA HIS A 238 -4.73 -14.47 12.48
C HIS A 238 -4.76 -13.10 13.19
N MET A 239 -5.67 -12.23 12.74
CA MET A 239 -5.94 -10.93 13.37
C MET A 239 -7.39 -10.87 13.84
N PHE A 240 -7.67 -10.09 14.87
CA PHE A 240 -9.05 -9.82 15.28
C PHE A 240 -9.73 -8.97 14.22
N VAL A 241 -10.86 -9.46 13.69
CA VAL A 241 -11.64 -8.76 12.69
C VAL A 241 -12.55 -7.75 13.37
N VAL A 242 -12.49 -6.49 12.94
CA VAL A 242 -13.38 -5.41 13.39
C VAL A 242 -14.68 -5.41 12.57
N LYS A 243 -14.58 -5.55 11.25
CA LYS A 243 -15.72 -5.69 10.32
C LYS A 243 -15.21 -6.09 8.94
N ASP A 244 -15.84 -7.07 8.30
CA ASP A 244 -15.47 -7.54 6.95
C ASP A 244 -13.95 -7.70 6.78
N LEU A 245 -13.30 -6.94 5.89
CA LEU A 245 -11.86 -7.01 5.59
C LEU A 245 -11.01 -6.11 6.51
N VAL A 246 -11.60 -5.51 7.53
CA VAL A 246 -10.94 -4.59 8.47
C VAL A 246 -10.51 -5.35 9.72
N VAL A 247 -9.21 -5.40 9.97
CA VAL A 247 -8.62 -6.03 11.18
C VAL A 247 -8.14 -4.98 12.18
N ASP A 248 -8.02 -5.37 13.45
CA ASP A 248 -7.37 -4.56 14.48
C ASP A 248 -5.84 -4.67 14.36
N LEU A 249 -5.16 -3.53 14.18
CA LEU A 249 -3.70 -3.43 14.07
C LEU A 249 -3.08 -2.77 15.32
N THR A 250 -3.82 -2.59 16.40
CA THR A 250 -3.35 -1.91 17.62
C THR A 250 -2.08 -2.56 18.18
N GLY A 251 -2.08 -3.89 18.37
CA GLY A 251 -0.89 -4.62 18.84
C GLY A 251 0.31 -4.49 17.90
N PHE A 252 0.06 -4.54 16.58
CA PHE A 252 1.10 -4.34 15.56
C PHE A 252 1.78 -2.97 15.69
N TYR A 253 1.00 -1.89 15.88
CA TYR A 253 1.55 -0.54 16.05
C TYR A 253 2.24 -0.35 17.41
N GLN A 254 1.75 -1.00 18.47
CA GLN A 254 2.42 -0.99 19.77
C GLN A 254 3.81 -1.65 19.70
N GLN A 255 3.95 -2.76 18.98
CA GLN A 255 5.25 -3.41 18.75
C GLN A 255 6.20 -2.56 17.90
N TYR A 256 5.68 -1.85 16.89
CA TYR A 256 6.48 -0.88 16.15
C TYR A 256 6.96 0.25 17.07
N LYS A 257 6.11 0.77 17.95
CA LYS A 257 6.50 1.80 18.92
C LYS A 257 7.56 1.29 19.90
N SER A 258 7.48 0.03 20.35
CA SER A 258 8.40 -0.53 21.35
C SER A 258 9.84 -0.69 20.87
N VAL A 259 10.10 -0.65 19.56
CA VAL A 259 11.49 -0.68 19.03
C VAL A 259 12.14 0.71 18.97
N GLU A 260 11.46 1.72 19.51
CA GLU A 260 11.88 3.13 19.55
C GLU A 260 12.32 3.66 18.18
N PRO A 261 11.42 3.74 17.19
CA PRO A 261 11.78 3.93 15.80
C PRO A 261 12.11 5.40 15.43
N TRP A 262 12.99 6.04 16.20
CA TRP A 262 13.53 7.37 15.99
C TRP A 262 15.05 7.38 16.22
N LEU A 263 15.72 8.42 15.72
CA LEU A 263 17.17 8.58 15.85
C LEU A 263 17.54 8.84 17.31
N LYS A 264 18.50 8.08 17.86
CA LYS A 264 19.06 8.31 19.20
C LYS A 264 20.54 8.62 19.11
N THR A 265 20.94 9.78 19.59
CA THR A 265 22.32 10.27 19.57
C THR A 265 22.77 10.63 20.98
N LYS A 266 24.02 10.31 21.33
CA LYS A 266 24.65 10.68 22.61
C LYS A 266 25.22 12.10 22.56
N ARG A 267 25.49 12.63 21.36
CA ARG A 267 26.08 13.97 21.14
C ARG A 267 25.32 14.73 20.06
N PRO A 268 25.23 16.07 20.15
CA PRO A 268 24.68 16.90 19.08
C PRO A 268 25.55 16.81 17.81
N PRO A 269 25.01 17.18 16.64
CA PRO A 269 25.77 17.18 15.40
C PRO A 269 26.98 18.14 15.50
N PRO A 270 28.13 17.78 14.90
CA PRO A 270 29.32 18.63 14.92
C PRO A 270 29.03 20.04 14.40
N GLY A 271 29.39 21.05 15.19
CA GLY A 271 29.21 22.46 14.82
C GLY A 271 27.75 22.92 14.70
N GLY A 272 26.79 22.18 15.25
CA GLY A 272 25.36 22.55 15.19
C GLY A 272 24.72 22.42 13.80
N ARG A 273 25.34 21.65 12.89
CA ARG A 273 24.88 21.43 11.52
C ARG A 273 24.15 20.09 11.37
N GLU A 274 24.21 19.48 10.19
CA GLU A 274 23.65 18.16 9.92
C GLU A 274 24.56 17.04 10.45
N HIS A 275 24.00 15.87 10.77
CA HIS A 275 24.79 14.68 11.07
C HIS A 275 25.44 14.13 9.78
N PRO A 276 26.78 14.06 9.68
CA PRO A 276 27.44 13.58 8.48
C PRO A 276 27.16 12.08 8.27
N GLN A 277 26.86 11.71 7.03
CA GLN A 277 26.67 10.33 6.61
C GLN A 277 27.20 10.16 5.19
N SER A 278 28.11 9.20 4.98
CA SER A 278 28.65 8.95 3.65
C SER A 278 27.61 8.25 2.74
N PRO A 279 27.72 8.38 1.41
CA PRO A 279 26.83 7.65 0.49
C PRO A 279 26.83 6.13 0.74
N ALA A 280 27.98 5.56 1.08
CA ALA A 280 28.10 4.13 1.41
C ALA A 280 27.37 3.76 2.72
N GLN A 281 27.39 4.62 3.73
CA GLN A 281 26.63 4.42 4.96
C GLN A 281 25.12 4.55 4.70
N ARG A 282 24.69 5.57 3.97
CA ARG A 282 23.28 5.78 3.60
C ARG A 282 22.72 4.61 2.81
N LYS A 283 23.50 4.04 1.88
CA LYS A 283 23.11 2.89 1.05
C LYS A 283 22.78 1.64 1.87
N LYS A 284 23.34 1.49 3.08
CA LYS A 284 22.99 0.37 3.99
C LYS A 284 21.54 0.41 4.47
N LEU A 285 20.86 1.55 4.33
CA LEU A 285 19.46 1.71 4.70
C LEU A 285 18.50 1.30 3.57
N ASP A 286 18.98 1.19 2.34
CA ASP A 286 18.17 0.77 1.20
C ASP A 286 17.67 -0.67 1.42
N GLY A 287 16.38 -0.90 1.15
CA GLY A 287 15.69 -2.14 1.48
C GLY A 287 15.14 -2.21 2.91
N LEU A 288 15.33 -1.15 3.72
CA LEU A 288 14.82 -1.06 5.10
C LEU A 288 13.81 0.08 5.27
N TYR A 289 14.14 1.31 4.84
CA TYR A 289 13.28 2.49 5.09
C TYR A 289 12.04 2.55 4.20
N GLU A 290 12.00 1.78 3.12
CA GLU A 290 10.91 1.71 2.15
C GLU A 290 9.69 0.94 2.69
N CYS A 291 9.78 0.39 3.90
CA CYS A 291 8.68 -0.31 4.56
C CYS A 291 7.50 0.64 4.82
N ILE A 292 6.31 0.21 4.37
CA ILE A 292 5.07 0.99 4.43
C ILE A 292 4.15 0.58 5.60
N LEU A 293 4.66 -0.20 6.56
CA LEU A 293 3.91 -0.68 7.74
C LEU A 293 2.54 -1.33 7.42
N CYS A 294 2.43 -2.05 6.30
CA CYS A 294 1.18 -2.69 5.86
C CYS A 294 0.80 -3.99 6.59
N ALA A 295 1.66 -4.47 7.50
CA ALA A 295 1.53 -5.72 8.25
C ALA A 295 1.52 -7.05 7.45
N CYS A 296 1.51 -7.05 6.10
CA CYS A 296 1.47 -8.27 5.28
C CYS A 296 2.52 -9.32 5.70
N CYS A 297 3.76 -8.87 5.96
CA CYS A 297 4.86 -9.75 6.34
C CYS A 297 4.67 -10.38 7.73
N SER A 298 4.16 -9.62 8.70
CA SER A 298 3.91 -10.13 10.06
C SER A 298 2.76 -11.11 10.09
N THR A 299 1.66 -10.77 9.42
CA THR A 299 0.46 -11.63 9.35
C THR A 299 0.61 -12.79 8.37
N ALA A 300 1.74 -12.93 7.67
CA ALA A 300 2.09 -14.13 6.92
C ALA A 300 3.04 -15.07 7.69
N CYS A 301 3.53 -14.65 8.86
CA CYS A 301 4.53 -15.39 9.62
C CYS A 301 3.86 -16.33 10.63
N PRO A 302 4.01 -17.65 10.52
CA PRO A 302 3.44 -18.58 11.49
C PRO A 302 3.93 -18.35 12.93
N SER A 303 5.21 -18.00 13.12
CA SER A 303 5.72 -17.66 14.45
C SER A 303 4.96 -16.49 15.09
N TYR A 304 4.50 -15.53 14.27
CA TYR A 304 3.73 -14.37 14.73
C TYR A 304 2.29 -14.75 15.05
N TRP A 305 1.67 -15.64 14.28
CA TRP A 305 0.33 -16.16 14.61
C TRP A 305 0.31 -16.76 16.02
N TRP A 306 1.28 -17.62 16.33
CA TRP A 306 1.30 -18.33 17.61
C TRP A 306 1.79 -17.51 18.81
N ASN A 307 2.51 -16.40 18.58
CA ASN A 307 3.21 -15.69 19.65
C ASN A 307 3.14 -14.17 19.46
N SER A 308 2.06 -13.63 18.90
CA SER A 308 1.93 -12.19 18.58
C SER A 308 2.06 -11.28 19.80
N GLU A 309 1.84 -11.79 21.01
CA GLU A 309 2.00 -11.03 22.26
C GLU A 309 3.47 -10.76 22.61
N ALA A 310 4.37 -11.69 22.26
CA ALA A 310 5.77 -11.66 22.68
C ALA A 310 6.75 -11.48 21.51
N PHE A 311 6.51 -12.16 20.39
CA PHE A 311 7.30 -12.02 19.17
C PHE A 311 6.90 -10.76 18.42
N LEU A 312 7.84 -9.82 18.27
CA LEU A 312 7.56 -8.52 17.63
C LEU A 312 7.19 -8.62 16.14
N GLY A 313 7.55 -9.74 15.50
CA GLY A 313 7.26 -9.96 14.10
C GLY A 313 8.22 -9.24 13.13
N PRO A 314 8.19 -9.64 11.85
CA PRO A 314 9.13 -9.17 10.84
C PRO A 314 9.07 -7.67 10.55
N ALA A 315 7.90 -7.03 10.60
CA ALA A 315 7.80 -5.59 10.32
C ALA A 315 8.54 -4.75 11.39
N ALA A 316 8.24 -4.97 12.66
CA ALA A 316 8.87 -4.25 13.76
C ALA A 316 10.38 -4.53 13.81
N LEU A 317 10.79 -5.79 13.56
CA LEU A 317 12.20 -6.17 13.53
C LEU A 317 12.97 -5.59 12.32
N LEU A 318 12.34 -5.47 11.14
CA LEU A 318 12.93 -4.75 10.00
C LEU A 318 13.18 -3.28 10.37
N HIS A 319 12.21 -2.62 11.00
CA HIS A 319 12.37 -1.24 11.46
C HIS A 319 13.41 -1.10 12.58
N ALA A 320 13.52 -2.07 13.49
CA ALA A 320 14.59 -2.08 14.47
C ALA A 320 15.96 -2.16 13.77
N TYR A 321 16.12 -3.06 12.80
CA TYR A 321 17.37 -3.19 12.05
C TYR A 321 17.71 -1.94 11.23
N ARG A 322 16.71 -1.23 10.72
CA ARG A 322 16.88 0.07 10.06
C ARG A 322 17.57 1.10 10.95
N TRP A 323 17.32 1.08 12.26
CA TRP A 323 17.97 1.96 13.23
C TRP A 323 19.32 1.42 13.69
N VAL A 324 19.43 0.10 13.87
CA VAL A 324 20.72 -0.57 14.16
C VAL A 324 21.76 -0.33 13.05
N SER A 325 21.31 -0.22 11.80
CA SER A 325 22.17 -0.03 10.62
C SER A 325 22.48 1.44 10.29
N ASP A 326 21.81 2.40 10.94
CA ASP A 326 22.03 3.82 10.68
C ASP A 326 23.31 4.29 11.37
N SER A 327 24.29 4.76 10.60
CA SER A 327 25.58 5.24 11.13
C SER A 327 25.47 6.45 12.04
N ARG A 328 24.30 7.10 12.08
CA ARG A 328 24.02 8.25 12.94
C ARG A 328 23.43 7.86 14.29
N ASP A 329 22.97 6.62 14.47
CA ASP A 329 22.36 6.15 15.71
C ASP A 329 23.42 5.57 16.65
N ASP A 330 23.57 6.15 17.84
CA ASP A 330 24.58 5.77 18.84
C ASP A 330 24.12 4.61 19.76
N TYR A 331 22.94 4.04 19.51
CA TYR A 331 22.28 3.04 20.35
C TYR A 331 22.07 1.70 19.63
N GLY A 332 22.67 1.48 18.45
CA GLY A 332 22.47 0.24 17.68
C GLY A 332 22.77 -1.03 18.49
N GLN A 333 23.77 -0.97 19.37
CA GLN A 333 24.17 -2.06 20.24
C GLN A 333 23.13 -2.36 21.33
N GLU A 334 22.67 -1.32 22.02
CA GLU A 334 21.66 -1.37 23.08
C GLU A 334 20.31 -1.83 22.51
N ARG A 335 19.96 -1.40 21.29
CA ARG A 335 18.76 -1.87 20.56
C ARG A 335 18.80 -3.38 20.31
N VAL A 336 19.89 -3.91 19.75
CA VAL A 336 20.02 -5.36 19.51
C VAL A 336 19.96 -6.14 20.82
N GLN A 337 20.61 -5.64 21.87
CA GLN A 337 20.60 -6.27 23.18
C GLN A 337 19.19 -6.35 23.77
N SER A 338 18.44 -5.25 23.77
CA SER A 338 17.07 -5.20 24.29
C SER A 338 16.09 -6.12 23.55
N LEU A 339 16.34 -6.38 22.26
CA LEU A 339 15.55 -7.32 21.45
C LEU A 339 15.90 -8.79 21.72
N ALA A 340 17.13 -9.05 22.14
CA ALA A 340 17.61 -10.40 22.45
C ALA A 340 17.29 -10.81 23.90
N GLU A 341 17.15 -9.84 24.81
CA GLU A 341 16.67 -10.06 26.17
C GLU A 341 15.32 -10.78 26.18
N GLY A 342 15.20 -11.83 27.01
CA GLY A 342 13.97 -12.63 27.11
C GLY A 342 13.77 -13.69 26.01
N TRP A 343 14.58 -13.69 24.94
CA TRP A 343 14.53 -14.62 23.79
C TRP A 343 13.25 -14.61 22.94
N ASP A 344 12.18 -14.00 23.41
CA ASP A 344 10.86 -14.03 22.80
C ASP A 344 10.68 -13.00 21.67
N LYS A 345 11.23 -11.79 21.83
CA LYS A 345 11.09 -10.68 20.87
C LYS A 345 11.77 -10.95 19.52
N LEU A 346 13.01 -11.47 19.53
CA LEU A 346 13.82 -11.69 18.33
C LEU A 346 13.93 -13.18 17.92
N TYR A 347 14.13 -14.08 18.88
CA TYR A 347 14.55 -15.46 18.59
C TYR A 347 13.41 -16.42 18.26
N ARG A 348 12.14 -16.00 18.36
CA ARG A 348 10.99 -16.78 17.85
C ARG A 348 10.96 -16.88 16.31
N CYS A 349 11.74 -16.07 15.61
CA CYS A 349 11.92 -16.22 14.16
C CYS A 349 12.61 -17.55 13.82
N ARG A 350 11.93 -18.41 13.06
CA ARG A 350 12.40 -19.73 12.60
C ARG A 350 12.90 -19.75 11.15
N MET A 351 13.15 -18.58 10.55
CA MET A 351 13.60 -18.46 9.16
C MET A 351 12.67 -19.14 8.13
N ILE A 352 11.35 -19.07 8.36
CA ILE A 352 10.31 -19.58 7.45
C ILE A 352 10.28 -18.79 6.13
N LYS A 353 10.71 -17.51 6.14
CA LYS A 353 10.80 -16.60 4.99
C LYS A 353 9.49 -16.23 4.27
N SER A 354 8.31 -16.61 4.80
CA SER A 354 7.02 -16.09 4.31
C SER A 354 6.94 -14.55 4.31
N CYS A 355 7.62 -13.91 5.26
CA CYS A 355 7.68 -12.45 5.36
C CYS A 355 8.34 -11.77 4.14
N THR A 356 9.43 -12.35 3.63
CA THR A 356 10.14 -11.85 2.44
C THR A 356 9.34 -12.18 1.18
N ALA A 357 8.81 -13.41 1.08
CA ALA A 357 8.03 -13.86 -0.07
C ALA A 357 6.76 -13.01 -0.30
N THR A 358 6.10 -12.59 0.78
CA THR A 358 4.82 -11.86 0.69
C THR A 358 4.97 -10.34 0.61
N CYS A 359 6.18 -9.79 0.78
CA CYS A 359 6.35 -8.34 0.93
C CYS A 359 5.97 -7.60 -0.38
N PRO A 360 4.94 -6.74 -0.38
CA PRO A 360 4.50 -6.05 -1.61
C PRO A 360 5.52 -5.00 -2.11
N LYS A 361 6.53 -4.69 -1.29
CA LYS A 361 7.65 -3.79 -1.63
C LYS A 361 8.95 -4.54 -1.92
N SER A 362 8.92 -5.88 -1.94
CA SER A 362 10.10 -6.74 -2.16
C SER A 362 11.25 -6.49 -1.19
N LEU A 363 10.93 -6.16 0.07
CA LEU A 363 11.93 -6.04 1.14
C LEU A 363 12.26 -7.41 1.71
N ASP A 364 13.40 -7.52 2.41
CA ASP A 364 13.84 -8.75 3.04
C ASP A 364 13.90 -8.66 4.59
N PRO A 365 12.75 -8.73 5.28
CA PRO A 365 12.72 -8.80 6.74
C PRO A 365 13.47 -10.00 7.31
N ALA A 366 13.52 -11.13 6.59
CA ALA A 366 14.22 -12.32 7.07
C ALA A 366 15.74 -12.08 7.15
N ALA A 367 16.32 -11.44 6.13
CA ALA A 367 17.73 -11.05 6.14
C ALA A 367 18.02 -10.06 7.28
N ALA A 368 17.19 -9.02 7.46
CA ALA A 368 17.34 -8.06 8.55
C ALA A 368 17.33 -8.72 9.94
N ILE A 369 16.40 -9.65 10.18
CA ILE A 369 16.36 -10.44 11.41
C ILE A 369 17.62 -11.29 11.57
N SER A 370 18.10 -11.92 10.49
CA SER A 370 19.32 -12.72 10.52
C SER A 370 20.54 -11.87 10.89
N SER A 371 20.68 -10.70 10.27
CA SER A 371 21.77 -9.77 10.57
C SER A 371 21.78 -9.35 12.04
N MET A 372 20.61 -9.04 12.63
CA MET A 372 20.53 -8.75 14.07
C MET A 372 20.93 -9.93 14.94
N LYS A 373 20.52 -11.17 14.59
CA LYS A 373 20.94 -12.37 15.33
C LYS A 373 22.46 -12.58 15.25
N THR A 374 23.06 -12.38 14.07
CA THR A 374 24.52 -12.45 13.88
C THR A 374 25.24 -11.39 14.70
N LEU A 375 24.77 -10.13 14.66
CA LEU A 375 25.34 -9.04 15.47
C LEU A 375 25.30 -9.35 16.97
N HIS A 376 24.23 -9.95 17.47
CA HIS A 376 24.13 -10.37 18.87
C HIS A 376 25.10 -11.51 19.21
N GLN A 377 25.22 -12.52 18.33
CA GLN A 377 26.05 -13.71 18.57
C GLN A 377 27.55 -13.41 18.49
N LEU A 378 28.00 -12.66 17.49
CA LEU A 378 29.42 -12.30 17.31
C LEU A 378 29.97 -11.43 18.44
N ARG A 379 29.11 -10.84 19.25
CA ARG A 379 29.50 -10.02 20.39
C ARG A 379 29.70 -10.81 21.68
N LYS A 380 29.21 -12.05 21.72
CA LYS A 380 29.43 -12.99 22.83
C LYS A 380 30.67 -13.85 22.63
N ALA A 381 31.23 -13.87 21.43
CA ALA A 381 32.54 -14.42 21.11
C ALA A 381 33.59 -13.33 21.32
#